data_AF-K2CBF7-F1
#
_entry.id   AF-K2CBF7-F1
#
_cell.length_a   1.000
_cell.length_b   1.000
_cell.length_c   1.000
_cell.angle_alpha   90.00
_cell.angle_beta   90.00
_cell.angle_gamma   90.00
#
_symmetry.space_group_name_H-M   'P 1'
#
loop_
_entity.id
_entity.type
_entity.pdbx_description
1 polymer ?
#
loop_
_entity_poly.entity_id
_entity_poly.type
_entity_poly.pdbx_seq_one_letter_code
_entity_poly.pdbx_strand_id
1 'polypeptide(L)'
;MKKGSTLFLKVVILLIGIGVLVWIIWFPQTEGRAANLDLISIYKDPLIIYIYISSTPFFVALYQAFKFLSYVYRNQVFRKTVGNIKTC
;
A
#
# COMPACT_ATOMS: atom_id res chain seq x y z
N MET A 1 -9.16 -11.88 15.83
CA MET A 1 -10.02 -10.98 15.00
C MET A 1 -10.96 -11.86 14.18
N LYS A 2 -12.25 -11.52 14.05
CA LYS A 2 -13.17 -12.30 13.19
C LYS A 2 -12.59 -12.35 11.77
N LYS A 3 -12.60 -13.51 11.08
CA LYS A 3 -11.97 -13.72 9.76
C LYS A 3 -12.26 -12.60 8.75
N GLY A 4 -13.46 -12.01 8.79
CA GLY A 4 -13.84 -10.89 7.93
C GLY A 4 -13.10 -9.57 8.20
N SER A 5 -12.71 -9.28 9.44
CA SER A 5 -12.02 -8.04 9.81
C SER A 5 -10.61 -7.94 9.22
N THR A 6 -9.90 -9.07 9.07
CA THR A 6 -8.58 -9.10 8.44
C THR A 6 -8.65 -8.95 6.92
N LEU A 7 -9.69 -9.48 6.27
CA LEU A 7 -9.92 -9.27 4.84
C LEU A 7 -10.28 -7.81 4.55
N PHE A 8 -11.15 -7.22 5.36
CA PHE A 8 -11.48 -5.80 5.27
C PHE A 8 -10.23 -4.93 5.37
N LEU A 9 -9.37 -5.17 6.36
CA LEU A 9 -8.15 -4.38 6.54
C LEU A 9 -7.16 -4.54 5.36
N LYS A 10 -7.06 -5.72 4.76
CA LYS A 10 -6.26 -5.92 3.53
C LYS A 10 -6.77 -5.09 2.36
N VAL A 11 -8.10 -5.03 2.18
CA VAL A 11 -8.72 -4.22 1.11
C VAL A 11 -8.49 -2.73 1.35
N VAL A 12 -8.63 -2.26 2.60
CA VAL A 12 -8.35 -0.87 2.97
C VAL A 12 -6.90 -0.50 2.68
N ILE A 13 -5.94 -1.35 3.05
CA ILE A 13 -4.51 -1.12 2.75
C ILE A 13 -4.29 -1.01 1.23
N LEU A 14 -4.91 -1.89 0.44
CA LEU A 14 -4.81 -1.82 -1.03
C LEU A 14 -5.38 -0.51 -1.58
N LEU A 15 -6.53 -0.07 -1.07
CA LEU A 15 -7.18 1.18 -1.47
C LEU A 15 -6.30 2.40 -1.15
N ILE A 16 -5.68 2.42 0.02
CA ILE A 16 -4.73 3.47 0.43
C ILE A 16 -3.54 3.48 -0.53
N GLY A 17 -2.99 2.31 -0.85
CA GLY A 17 -1.88 2.19 -1.81
C GLY A 17 -2.22 2.79 -3.17
N ILE A 18 -3.40 2.47 -3.71
CA ILE A 18 -3.88 3.02 -5.00
C ILE A 18 -4.12 4.53 -4.89
N GLY A 19 -4.78 4.98 -3.83
CA GLY A 19 -5.09 6.40 -3.62
C GLY A 19 -3.82 7.26 -3.55
N VAL A 20 -2.80 6.80 -2.81
CA VAL A 20 -1.51 7.49 -2.74
C VAL A 20 -0.79 7.49 -4.09
N LEU A 21 -0.86 6.39 -4.85
CA LEU A 21 -0.24 6.29 -6.17
C LEU A 21 -0.90 7.24 -7.19
N VAL A 22 -2.23 7.34 -7.17
CA VAL A 22 -2.95 8.33 -7.99
C VAL A 22 -2.58 9.75 -7.56
N TRP A 23 -2.53 10.00 -6.25
CA TRP A 23 -2.20 11.31 -5.72
C TRP A 23 -0.79 11.76 -6.12
N ILE A 24 0.22 10.90 -5.99
CA ILE A 24 1.61 11.24 -6.33
C ILE A 24 1.81 11.48 -7.84
N ILE A 25 1.00 10.83 -8.68
CA ILE A 25 1.01 11.07 -10.14
C ILE A 25 0.33 12.38 -10.49
N TRP A 26 -0.81 12.68 -9.87
CA TRP A 26 -1.60 13.87 -10.19
C TRP A 26 -1.02 15.16 -9.62
N PHE A 27 -0.45 15.10 -8.41
CA PHE A 27 0.01 16.27 -7.66
C PHE A 27 0.98 17.18 -8.45
N PRO A 28 2.02 16.67 -9.15
CA PRO A 28 2.95 17.49 -9.93
C PRO A 28 2.28 18.37 -10.99
N GLN A 29 1.12 17.95 -11.51
CA GLN A 29 0.37 18.69 -12.53
C GLN A 29 -0.40 19.88 -11.95
N THR A 30 -0.70 19.83 -10.64
CA THR A 30 -1.43 20.89 -9.93
C THR A 30 -0.52 21.96 -9.34
N GLU A 31 0.79 21.73 -9.36
CA GLU A 31 1.75 22.72 -8.88
C GLU A 31 1.80 23.94 -9.80
N GLY A 32 1.87 25.15 -9.25
CA GLY A 32 2.05 26.37 -10.05
C GLY A 32 3.33 26.36 -10.90
N ARG A 33 4.32 25.52 -10.54
CA ARG A 33 5.52 25.26 -11.35
C ARG A 33 5.19 24.61 -12.69
N ALA A 34 4.10 23.84 -12.80
CA ALA A 34 3.69 23.16 -14.01
C ALA A 34 2.88 24.04 -14.98
N ALA A 35 2.54 25.29 -14.62
CA ALA A 35 1.57 26.12 -15.32
C ALA A 35 1.84 26.37 -16.83
N ASN A 36 3.08 26.20 -17.30
CA ASN A 36 3.45 26.36 -18.71
C ASN A 36 4.37 25.24 -19.24
N LEU A 37 4.47 24.11 -18.53
CA LEU A 37 5.35 23.02 -18.93
C LEU A 37 4.56 21.89 -19.57
N ASP A 38 5.14 21.29 -20.61
CA ASP A 38 4.65 20.03 -21.16
C ASP A 38 4.76 18.89 -20.14
N LEU A 39 3.92 17.87 -20.27
CA LEU A 39 3.90 16.69 -19.38
C LEU A 39 5.29 16.07 -19.21
N ILE A 40 6.06 15.94 -20.30
CA ILE A 40 7.40 15.34 -20.25
C ILE A 40 8.33 16.21 -19.40
N SER A 41 8.18 17.53 -19.46
CA SER A 41 9.04 18.47 -18.76
C SER A 41 8.71 18.55 -17.27
N ILE A 42 7.45 18.35 -16.88
CA ILE A 42 7.02 18.26 -15.48
C ILE A 42 7.66 17.03 -14.79
N TYR A 43 7.61 15.85 -15.41
CA TYR A 43 8.15 14.62 -14.79
C TYR A 43 9.67 14.46 -14.94
N LYS A 44 10.32 15.25 -15.79
CA LYS A 44 11.78 15.34 -15.86
C LYS A 44 12.37 16.26 -14.79
N ASP A 45 11.52 16.97 -14.05
CA ASP A 45 11.98 17.85 -12.99
C ASP A 45 12.67 17.05 -11.87
N PRO A 46 13.89 17.44 -11.45
CA PRO A 46 14.62 16.72 -10.41
C PRO A 46 13.83 16.58 -9.11
N LEU A 47 13.04 17.60 -8.73
CA LEU A 47 12.26 17.58 -7.50
C LEU A 47 11.21 16.46 -7.55
N ILE A 48 10.51 16.33 -8.69
CA ILE A 48 9.51 15.28 -8.88
C ILE A 48 10.17 13.90 -8.84
N ILE A 49 11.30 13.72 -9.52
CA ILE A 49 12.06 12.46 -9.49
C ILE A 49 12.47 12.10 -8.05
N TYR A 50 12.96 13.07 -7.26
CA TYR A 50 13.32 12.86 -5.86
C TYR A 50 12.11 12.45 -5.01
N ILE A 51 10.95 13.08 -5.20
CA ILE A 51 9.72 12.70 -4.49
C ILE A 51 9.35 11.25 -4.79
N TYR A 52 9.38 10.84 -6.07
CA TYR A 52 9.07 9.47 -6.47
C TYR A 52 10.04 8.46 -5.86
N ILE A 53 11.35 8.75 -5.87
CA ILE A 53 12.36 7.89 -5.23
C ILE A 53 12.11 7.82 -3.72
N SER A 54 11.83 8.96 -3.07
CA SER A 54 11.56 9.02 -1.63
C SER A 54 10.27 8.32 -1.21
N SER A 55 9.32 8.11 -2.14
CA SER A 55 8.08 7.37 -1.89
C SER A 55 8.30 5.86 -1.76
N THR A 56 9.42 5.34 -2.24
CA THR A 56 9.77 3.90 -2.18
C THR A 56 9.58 3.27 -0.79
N PRO A 57 10.15 3.80 0.32
CA PRO A 57 9.96 3.23 1.65
C PRO A 57 8.50 3.15 2.10
N PHE A 58 7.65 4.08 1.65
CA PHE A 58 6.21 4.05 1.95
C PHE A 58 5.55 2.81 1.34
N PHE A 59 5.76 2.57 0.04
CA PHE A 59 5.20 1.40 -0.63
C PHE A 59 5.79 0.08 -0.09
N VAL A 60 7.07 0.07 0.29
CA VAL A 60 7.70 -1.09 0.94
C VAL A 60 7.03 -1.40 2.29
N ALA A 61 6.78 -0.38 3.11
CA ALA A 61 6.10 -0.55 4.39
C ALA A 61 4.66 -1.06 4.20
N LEU A 62 3.97 -0.55 3.18
CA LEU A 62 2.61 -0.96 2.82
C LEU A 62 2.55 -2.44 2.40
N TYR A 63 3.54 -2.90 1.61
CA TYR A 63 3.70 -4.31 1.27
C TYR A 63 4.01 -5.19 2.49
N GLN A 64 4.89 -4.72 3.39
CA GLN A 64 5.17 -5.44 4.63
C GLN A 64 3.94 -5.58 5.53
N ALA A 65 3.14 -4.51 5.67
CA ALA A 65 1.89 -4.55 6.42
C ALA A 65 0.90 -5.56 5.84
N PHE A 66 0.76 -5.59 4.51
CA PHE A 66 -0.08 -6.58 3.82
C PHE A 66 0.39 -8.02 4.08
N LYS A 67 1.70 -8.26 3.99
CA LYS A 67 2.33 -9.56 4.25
C LYS A 67 2.13 -9.98 5.71
N PHE A 68 2.33 -9.07 6.67
CA PHE A 68 2.10 -9.31 8.09
C PHE A 68 0.66 -9.73 8.38
N LEU A 69 -0.33 -9.02 7.84
CA LEU A 69 -1.74 -9.40 7.96
C LEU A 69 -2.02 -10.80 7.40
N SER A 70 -1.34 -11.17 6.31
CA SER A 70 -1.47 -12.49 5.72
C SER A 70 -0.94 -13.60 6.64
N TYR A 71 0.20 -13.37 7.29
CA TYR A 71 0.75 -14.32 8.27
C TYR A 71 -0.16 -14.48 9.48
N VAL A 72 -0.67 -13.37 10.03
CA VAL A 72 -1.61 -13.41 11.17
C VAL A 72 -2.87 -14.19 10.82
N TYR A 73 -3.38 -14.05 9.59
CA TYR A 73 -4.53 -14.83 9.12
C TYR A 73 -4.18 -16.32 9.01
N ARG A 74 -3.06 -16.68 8.39
CA ARG A 74 -2.62 -18.08 8.22
C ARG A 74 -2.41 -18.78 9.57
N ASN A 75 -1.82 -18.10 10.55
CA ASN A 75 -1.61 -18.66 11.88
C ASN A 75 -2.93 -18.90 12.63
N GLN A 76 -3.93 -18.03 12.44
CA GLN A 76 -5.29 -18.26 12.99
C GLN A 76 -6.01 -19.45 12.33
N VAL A 77 -5.79 -19.70 11.03
CA VAL A 77 -6.34 -20.87 10.35
C VAL A 77 -5.69 -22.15 10.91
N PHE A 78 -4.36 -22.16 11.07
CA PHE A 78 -3.64 -23.31 11.63
C PHE A 78 -4.06 -23.63 13.06
N ARG A 79 -4.23 -22.61 13.92
CA ARG A 79 -4.67 -22.81 15.31
C ARG A 79 -6.08 -23.40 15.43
N LYS A 80 -6.97 -23.09 14.47
CA LYS A 80 -8.30 -23.70 14.38
C LYS A 80 -8.25 -25.16 13.93
N THR A 81 -7.36 -25.49 13.00
CA THR A 81 -7.21 -26.87 12.52
C THR A 81 -6.58 -27.77 13.59
N VAL A 82 -5.51 -27.32 14.28
CA VAL A 82 -4.81 -28.13 15.29
C VAL A 82 -5.55 -28.19 16.62
N GLY A 83 -6.23 -27.11 17.03
CA GLY A 83 -7.08 -27.11 18.23
C GLY A 83 -8.25 -28.08 18.16
N ASN A 84 -8.62 -28.55 16.96
CA ASN A 84 -9.68 -29.53 16.74
C ASN A 84 -9.19 -30.99 16.76
N ILE A 85 -7.90 -31.24 17.03
CA ILE A 85 -7.28 -32.58 17.05
C ILE A 85 -7.12 -33.11 18.49
N LYS A 86 -7.46 -32.34 19.53
CA LYS A 86 -7.51 -32.86 20.91
C LYS A 86 -8.94 -33.27 21.29
N THR A 87 -9.26 -34.55 21.04
CA THR A 87 -9.72 -35.55 22.03
C THR A 87 -10.22 -36.80 21.29
N CYS A 88 -9.34 -37.76 21.08
CA CYS A 88 -9.62 -39.19 21.24
C CYS A 88 -8.60 -39.73 22.25
#